data_AF-A0A0J0Y142-F1
#
_entry.id   AF-A0A0J0Y142-F1
#
_cell.length_a   1.000
_cell.length_b   1.000
_cell.length_c   1.000
_cell.angle_alpha   90.00
_cell.angle_beta   90.00
_cell.angle_gamma   90.00
#
_symmetry.space_group_name_H-M   'P 1'
#
loop_
_entity.id
_entity.type
_entity.pdbx_description
1 polymer ?
#
loop_
_entity_poly.entity_id
_entity_poly.type
_entity_poly.pdbx_seq_one_letter_code
_entity_poly.pdbx_strand_id
1 'polypeptide(L)'
;MNSNDLETELRKQVCVKYGMQKLDAQDCLHVSEQIFRETKNYVSQTNLKRFFKLDQPEHQNSQFVLNSLAQFLGFVDIKDFSSSLVSPDEDVN
;
A
#
# COMPACT_ATOMS: atom_id res chain seq x y z
N MET A 1 -12.54 1.49 11.07
CA MET A 1 -11.78 0.58 10.20
C MET A 1 -10.53 0.13 10.96
N ASN A 2 -10.23 -1.17 11.05
CA ASN A 2 -9.01 -1.61 11.74
C ASN A 2 -7.80 -1.35 10.83
N SER A 3 -6.62 -1.04 11.39
CA SER A 3 -5.40 -0.83 10.61
C SER A 3 -5.07 -2.01 9.67
N ASN A 4 -5.48 -3.22 10.04
CA ASN A 4 -5.32 -4.43 9.22
C ASN A 4 -6.18 -4.44 7.95
N ASP A 5 -7.37 -3.84 7.98
CA ASP A 5 -8.28 -3.78 6.83
C ASP A 5 -7.74 -2.80 5.79
N LEU A 6 -7.24 -1.65 6.26
CA LEU A 6 -6.62 -0.62 5.42
C LEU A 6 -5.39 -1.14 4.69
N GLU A 7 -4.47 -1.81 5.40
CA GLU A 7 -3.30 -2.41 4.76
C GLU A 7 -3.67 -3.48 3.73
N THR A 8 -4.73 -4.25 3.99
CA THR A 8 -5.17 -5.31 3.09
C THR A 8 -5.72 -4.72 1.79
N GLU A 9 -6.51 -3.65 1.87
CA GLU A 9 -7.00 -2.96 0.67
C GLU A 9 -5.86 -2.26 -0.07
N LEU A 10 -4.91 -1.64 0.65
CA LEU A 10 -3.74 -1.02 0.05
C LEU A 10 -2.90 -2.04 -0.75
N ARG A 11 -2.66 -3.24 -0.20
CA ARG A 11 -1.99 -4.34 -0.92
C ARG A 11 -2.73 -4.70 -2.21
N LYS A 12 -4.04 -4.87 -2.12
CA LYS A 12 -4.88 -5.24 -3.25
C LYS A 12 -4.83 -4.19 -4.36
N GLN A 13 -4.93 -2.92 -4.02
CA GLN A 13 -4.85 -1.85 -5.01
C GLN A 13 -3.47 -1.76 -5.67
N VAL A 14 -2.38 -1.98 -4.92
CA VAL A 14 -1.04 -2.06 -5.50
C VAL A 14 -0.92 -3.22 -6.49
N CYS A 15 -1.48 -4.39 -6.16
CA CYS A 15 -1.56 -5.53 -7.07
C CYS A 15 -2.35 -5.18 -8.35
N VAL A 16 -3.50 -4.52 -8.21
CA VAL A 16 -4.35 -4.08 -9.33
C VAL A 16 -3.60 -3.10 -10.24
N LYS A 17 -2.92 -2.08 -9.67
CA LYS A 17 -2.11 -1.13 -10.43
C LYS A 17 -0.99 -1.82 -11.22
N TYR A 18 -0.43 -2.89 -10.66
CA TYR A 18 0.59 -3.72 -11.31
C TYR A 18 0.04 -4.73 -12.32
N GLY A 19 -1.29 -4.89 -12.43
CA GLY A 19 -1.91 -5.91 -13.28
C GLY A 19 -1.67 -7.34 -12.80
N MET A 20 -1.35 -7.53 -11.52
CA MET A 20 -1.07 -8.83 -10.92
C MET A 20 -2.13 -9.17 -9.86
N GLN A 21 -2.43 -10.45 -9.67
CA GLN A 21 -3.33 -10.87 -8.57
C GLN A 21 -2.58 -10.94 -7.23
N LYS A 22 -1.29 -11.25 -7.27
CA LYS A 22 -0.42 -11.37 -6.10
C LYS A 22 1.01 -11.03 -6.51
N LEU A 23 1.71 -10.29 -5.67
CA LEU A 23 3.13 -9.99 -5.82
C LEU A 23 3.97 -11.04 -5.09
N ASP A 24 5.10 -11.41 -5.68
CA ASP A 24 6.11 -12.26 -5.07
C ASP A 24 7.33 -11.46 -4.56
N ALA A 25 8.32 -12.18 -4.04
CA ALA A 25 9.53 -11.58 -3.48
C ALA A 25 10.41 -10.87 -4.54
N GLN A 26 10.39 -11.34 -5.79
CA GLN A 26 11.11 -10.74 -6.91
C GLN A 26 10.40 -9.48 -7.42
N ASP A 27 9.07 -9.49 -7.45
CA ASP A 27 8.25 -8.34 -7.81
C ASP A 27 8.46 -7.17 -6.84
N CYS A 28 8.69 -7.45 -5.55
CA CYS A 28 8.94 -6.41 -4.54
C CYS A 28 10.11 -5.48 -4.91
N LEU A 29 11.12 -5.96 -5.66
CA LEU A 29 12.22 -5.10 -6.10
C LEU A 29 11.72 -4.10 -7.15
N HIS A 30 10.94 -4.58 -8.11
CA HIS A 30 10.35 -3.75 -9.16
C HIS A 30 9.38 -2.72 -8.58
N VAL A 31 8.56 -3.12 -7.59
CA VAL A 31 7.65 -2.22 -6.84
C VAL A 31 8.43 -1.15 -6.10
N SER A 32 9.52 -1.51 -5.42
CA SER A 32 10.42 -0.54 -4.76
C SER A 32 10.91 0.53 -5.74
N GLU A 33 11.38 0.11 -6.92
CA GLU A 33 11.85 1.05 -7.94
C GLU A 33 10.74 1.92 -8.51
N GLN A 34 9.55 1.38 -8.76
CA GLN A 34 8.43 2.16 -9.28
C GLN A 34 7.92 3.19 -8.26
N ILE A 35 7.80 2.82 -6.98
CA ILE A 35 7.47 3.77 -5.91
C ILE A 35 8.48 4.91 -5.91
N PHE A 36 9.79 4.61 -5.97
CA PHE A 36 10.81 5.65 -6.03
C PHE A 36 10.72 6.51 -7.29
N ARG A 37 10.43 5.91 -8.46
CA ARG A 37 10.28 6.66 -9.71
C ARG A 37 9.12 7.65 -9.63
N GLU A 38 7.95 7.22 -9.15
CA GLU A 38 6.71 8.00 -9.14
C GLU A 38 6.64 8.98 -7.96
N THR A 39 6.97 8.54 -6.74
CA THR A 39 6.77 9.33 -5.51
C THR A 39 8.05 9.97 -4.97
N LYS A 40 9.22 9.58 -5.50
CA LYS A 40 10.55 9.92 -4.95
C LYS A 40 10.81 9.39 -3.54
N ASN A 41 9.98 8.48 -3.03
CA ASN A 41 10.21 7.84 -1.74
C ASN A 41 10.93 6.52 -1.90
N TYR A 42 11.97 6.30 -1.09
CA TYR A 42 12.69 5.03 -1.08
C TYR A 42 12.05 4.05 -0.11
N VAL A 43 11.33 3.05 -0.64
CA VAL A 43 10.79 1.94 0.14
C VAL A 43 11.54 0.68 -0.24
N SER A 44 12.35 0.13 0.67
CA SER A 44 13.19 -1.03 0.37
C SER A 44 12.37 -2.28 0.02
N GLN A 45 12.97 -3.18 -0.76
CA GLN A 45 12.41 -4.50 -1.05
C GLN A 45 12.03 -5.25 0.25
N THR A 46 12.83 -5.15 1.30
CA THR A 46 12.54 -5.76 2.61
C THR A 46 11.27 -5.20 3.25
N ASN A 47 11.06 -3.88 3.19
CA ASN A 47 9.84 -3.26 3.69
C ASN A 47 8.62 -3.74 2.92
N LEU A 48 8.73 -3.89 1.59
CA LEU A 48 7.65 -4.41 0.77
C LEU A 48 7.37 -5.88 1.04
N LYS A 49 8.39 -6.72 1.20
CA LYS A 49 8.21 -8.13 1.58
C LYS A 49 7.43 -8.27 2.89
N ARG A 50 7.73 -7.44 3.89
CA ARG A 50 6.97 -7.38 5.15
C ARG A 50 5.54 -6.90 4.92
N PHE A 51 5.36 -5.82 4.16
CA PHE A 51 4.05 -5.28 3.83
C PHE A 51 3.15 -6.30 3.12
N PHE A 52 3.69 -7.05 2.15
CA PHE A 52 2.98 -8.10 1.42
C PHE A 52 2.91 -9.45 2.15
N LYS A 53 3.37 -9.53 3.41
CA LYS A 53 3.40 -10.76 4.22
C LYS A 53 4.16 -11.92 3.54
N LEU A 54 5.21 -11.59 2.80
CA LEU A 54 6.11 -12.55 2.14
C LEU A 54 7.26 -13.00 3.04
N ASP A 55 7.49 -12.29 4.13
CA ASP A 55 8.49 -12.59 5.15
C ASP A 55 7.86 -12.49 6.55
N GLN A 56 8.50 -13.06 7.58
CA GLN A 56 7.88 -13.15 8.91
C GLN A 56 7.47 -11.76 9.45
N PRO A 57 6.22 -11.60 9.90
CA PRO A 57 5.70 -10.32 10.35
C PRO A 57 6.11 -10.07 11.81
N GLU A 58 7.33 -9.61 12.04
CA GLU A 58 7.74 -9.27 13.42
C GLU A 58 7.30 -7.85 13.81
N HIS A 59 7.07 -6.94 12.85
CA HIS A 59 6.77 -5.52 13.11
C HIS A 59 5.72 -4.91 12.17
N GLN A 60 4.92 -3.99 12.71
CA GLN A 60 3.99 -3.15 11.93
C GLN A 60 4.75 -2.30 10.91
N ASN A 61 4.14 -2.08 9.75
CA ASN A 61 4.69 -1.18 8.74
C ASN A 61 4.71 0.25 9.26
N SER A 62 5.79 0.99 8.98
CA SER A 62 5.85 2.39 9.37
C SER A 62 4.85 3.22 8.56
N GLN A 63 4.40 4.34 9.13
CA GLN A 63 3.55 5.31 8.41
C GLN A 63 4.19 5.78 7.11
N PHE A 64 5.53 5.88 7.06
CA PHE A 64 6.26 6.24 5.85
C PHE A 64 6.02 5.23 4.71
N VAL A 65 6.05 3.93 4.99
CA VAL A 65 5.79 2.88 4.00
C VAL A 65 4.34 2.98 3.50
N LEU A 66 3.38 3.12 4.41
CA LEU A 66 1.97 3.23 4.06
C LEU A 66 1.69 4.48 3.21
N ASN A 67 2.26 5.63 3.57
CA ASN A 67 2.11 6.87 2.81
C ASN A 67 2.75 6.75 1.42
N SER A 68 3.93 6.14 1.32
CA SER A 68 4.60 5.95 0.03
C SER A 68 3.79 5.06 -0.91
N LEU A 69 3.13 4.04 -0.38
CA LEU A 69 2.24 3.16 -1.15
C LEU A 69 0.94 3.87 -1.54
N ALA A 70 0.35 4.67 -0.66
CA ALA A 70 -0.82 5.48 -0.99
C ALA A 70 -0.51 6.52 -2.09
N GLN A 71 0.65 7.18 -1.99
CA GLN A 71 1.16 8.09 -3.03
C GLN A 71 1.43 7.38 -4.34
N PHE A 72 1.96 6.16 -4.28
CA PHE A 72 2.13 5.33 -5.46
C PHE A 72 0.78 4.99 -6.12
N LEU A 73 -0.33 4.93 -5.37
CA LEU A 73 -1.67 4.74 -5.92
C LEU A 73 -2.32 6.05 -6.40
N GLY A 74 -1.67 7.20 -6.22
CA GLY A 74 -2.17 8.52 -6.64
C GLY A 74 -2.86 9.33 -5.54
N PHE A 75 -2.85 8.86 -4.29
CA PHE A 75 -3.40 9.58 -3.14
C PHE A 75 -2.36 10.48 -2.49
N VAL A 76 -2.79 11.49 -1.72
CA VAL A 76 -1.83 12.38 -1.03
C VAL A 76 -1.06 11.63 0.06
N ASP A 77 -1.78 10.82 0.83
CA ASP A 77 -1.26 10.03 1.94
C ASP A 77 -2.23 8.90 2.32
N ILE A 78 -1.86 8.10 3.32
CA ILE A 78 -2.68 6.96 3.73
C ILE A 78 -4.07 7.37 4.26
N LYS A 79 -4.23 8.58 4.82
CA LYS A 79 -5.53 9.08 5.31
C LYS A 79 -6.46 9.44 4.15
N ASP A 80 -5.92 10.07 3.12
CA ASP A 80 -6.63 10.37 1.88
C ASP A 80 -7.13 9.08 1.22
N PHE A 81 -6.24 8.08 1.12
CA PHE A 81 -6.62 6.72 0.71
C PHE A 81 -7.74 6.14 1.58
N SER A 82 -7.60 6.17 2.91
CA SER A 82 -8.61 5.63 3.82
C SER A 82 -9.97 6.32 3.69
N SER A 83 -9.98 7.63 3.43
CA SER A 83 -11.20 8.41 3.24
C SER A 83 -11.89 8.04 1.93
N SER A 84 -11.13 7.71 0.88
CA SER A 84 -11.69 7.23 -0.39
C SER A 84 -12.37 5.86 -0.31
N LEU A 85 -11.96 5.03 0.66
CA LEU A 85 -12.57 3.71 0.91
C LEU A 85 -13.86 3.82 1.72
N VAL A 86 -14.00 4.89 2.51
CA VAL A 86 -15.25 5.24 3.16
C VAL A 86 -16.08 6.00 2.14
N SER A 87 -16.80 5.25 1.29
CA SER A 87 -17.92 5.86 0.58
C SER A 87 -18.85 6.47 1.63
N PRO A 88 -19.30 7.74 1.47
CA PRO A 88 -20.35 8.27 2.30
C PRO A 88 -21.66 7.55 1.94
N ASP A 89 -21.88 6.38 2.53
CA ASP A 89 -23.22 5.81 2.73
C ASP A 89 -23.91 6.58 3.88
N GLU A 90 -24.03 7.89 3.71
CA GLU A 90 -24.92 8.75 4.50
C GLU A 90 -25.62 9.71 3.55
N ASP A 91 -26.51 9.16 2.72
CA ASP A 91 -27.65 9.88 2.19
C ASP A 91 -28.92 9.34 2.87
N VAL A 92 -29.73 10.29 3.35
CA VAL A 92 -31.14 10.21 3.79
C VAL A 92 -31.43 9.79 5.24
N ASN A 93 -31.62 10.79 6.11
CA ASN A 93 -32.86 10.90 6.89
C ASN A 93 -33.35 12.36 6.96
#